data_AF-A0A0B1SSB4-F1
#
_entry.id   AF-A0A0B1SSB4-F1
#
_cell.length_a   1.000
_cell.length_b   1.000
_cell.length_c   1.000
_cell.angle_alpha   90.00
_cell.angle_beta   90.00
_cell.angle_gamma   90.00
#
_symmetry.space_group_name_H-M   'P 1'
#
loop_
_entity.id
_entity.type
_entity.pdbx_description
1 polymer ?
#
loop_
_entity_poly.entity_id
_entity_poly.type
_entity_poly.pdbx_seq_one_letter_code
_entity_poly.pdbx_strand_id
1 'polypeptide(L)'
;MRRGMKKEAVQSERDRIRPTSSCTIPDDPLLDALLSAEAIVRQLRSSVITRTVDARRQATAGDVTDSMNQQLTLMVEWAKHLREFQRLPLTAQVALLRHFSAQHLVMCAAFRSIHLNDVIYLTNETCLPREPPLGVPDVNRVAARIVDHLTTPMRKLQMNEIEYVALKAIALFDPREFTIFQLSTTPLAKLFGLASIDRLMQELLLPPDSSTIADKTQ
;
A
#
# COMPACT_ATOMS: atom_id res chain seq x y z
N MET A 1 21.81 59.81 -40.26
CA MET A 1 20.88 59.31 -39.21
C MET A 1 21.57 58.20 -38.42
N ARG A 2 21.85 58.40 -37.12
CA ARG A 2 22.34 57.31 -36.25
C ARG A 2 21.14 56.47 -35.80
N ARG A 3 21.08 55.20 -36.17
CA ARG A 3 20.13 54.24 -35.60
C ARG A 3 20.69 53.79 -34.25
N GLY A 4 20.06 54.19 -33.15
CA GLY A 4 20.46 53.80 -31.79
C GLY A 4 19.70 52.56 -31.34
N MET A 5 20.41 51.47 -31.02
CA MET A 5 19.83 50.31 -30.32
C MET A 5 19.61 50.70 -28.86
N LYS A 6 18.38 50.54 -28.37
CA LYS A 6 18.01 50.86 -26.98
C LYS A 6 18.50 49.75 -26.05
N LYS A 7 19.23 50.12 -24.99
CA LYS A 7 19.80 49.17 -24.03
C LYS A 7 18.70 48.43 -23.25
N GLU A 8 17.58 49.08 -22.99
CA GLU A 8 16.38 48.48 -22.39
C GLU A 8 15.64 47.46 -23.28
N ALA A 9 16.00 47.31 -24.57
CA ALA A 9 15.43 46.27 -25.43
C ALA A 9 16.14 44.91 -25.29
N VAL A 10 17.24 44.84 -24.52
CA VAL A 10 17.97 43.60 -24.24
C VAL A 10 17.29 42.89 -23.08
N GLN A 11 16.50 41.86 -23.40
CA GLN A 11 15.96 40.96 -22.38
C GLN A 11 17.08 40.08 -21.81
N SER A 12 17.09 39.88 -20.49
CA SER A 12 17.99 38.93 -19.84
C SER A 12 17.73 37.51 -20.33
N GLU A 13 18.73 36.62 -20.16
CA GLU A 13 18.73 35.25 -20.64
C GLU A 13 17.37 34.57 -20.45
N ARG A 14 16.84 33.99 -21.53
CA ARG A 14 15.69 33.09 -21.45
C ARG A 14 16.23 31.68 -21.16
N ASP A 15 15.49 30.91 -20.37
CA ASP A 15 15.82 29.51 -20.10
C ASP A 15 16.15 28.75 -21.38
N ARG A 16 17.15 27.85 -21.29
CA ARG A 16 17.60 27.04 -22.43
C ARG A 16 16.40 26.27 -23.01
N ILE A 17 16.09 26.55 -24.28
CA ILE A 17 15.20 25.72 -25.08
C ILE A 17 15.98 24.45 -25.47
N ARG A 18 16.17 23.53 -24.52
CA ARG A 18 16.51 22.14 -24.84
C ARG A 18 15.25 21.31 -24.63
N PRO A 19 14.80 20.53 -25.63
CA PRO A 19 13.91 19.42 -25.36
C PRO A 19 14.76 18.35 -24.68
N THR A 20 14.77 18.30 -23.36
CA THR A 20 15.35 17.16 -22.63
C THR A 20 14.36 16.00 -22.77
N SER A 21 14.40 15.34 -23.92
CA SER A 21 13.94 13.96 -24.03
C SER A 21 14.74 13.11 -23.05
N SER A 22 14.03 12.33 -22.23
CA SER A 22 14.49 11.55 -21.08
C SER A 22 14.79 12.36 -19.81
N CYS A 23 13.75 12.56 -19.00
CA CYS A 23 13.91 12.58 -17.55
C CYS A 23 14.41 11.18 -17.14
N THR A 24 15.72 10.92 -17.23
CA THR A 24 16.32 9.80 -16.51
C THR A 24 16.22 10.19 -15.05
N ILE A 25 15.26 9.61 -14.33
CA ILE A 25 15.19 9.70 -12.87
C ILE A 25 16.60 9.28 -12.39
N PRO A 26 17.38 10.17 -11.76
CA PRO A 26 18.69 9.81 -11.22
C PRO A 26 18.51 8.65 -10.25
N ASP A 27 19.45 7.71 -10.20
CA ASP A 27 19.45 6.58 -9.25
C ASP A 27 18.92 7.03 -7.88
N ASP A 28 17.66 6.70 -7.59
CA ASP A 28 16.98 7.14 -6.38
C ASP A 28 16.98 5.95 -5.40
N PRO A 29 17.93 5.93 -4.45
CA PRO A 29 18.09 4.81 -3.53
C PRO A 29 16.85 4.61 -2.64
N LEU A 30 16.01 5.64 -2.46
CA LEU A 30 14.75 5.49 -1.75
C LEU A 30 13.74 4.72 -2.59
N LEU A 31 13.61 5.06 -3.88
CA LEU A 31 12.72 4.34 -4.78
C LEU A 31 13.15 2.87 -4.93
N ASP A 32 14.45 2.62 -5.06
CA ASP A 32 14.98 1.25 -5.13
C ASP A 32 14.67 0.45 -3.86
N ALA A 33 14.79 1.06 -2.68
CA ALA A 33 14.42 0.44 -1.43
C ALA A 33 12.91 0.09 -1.37
N LEU A 34 12.04 0.99 -1.84
CA LEU A 34 10.59 0.76 -1.90
C LEU A 34 10.23 -0.40 -2.85
N LEU A 35 10.85 -0.43 -4.03
CA LEU A 35 10.66 -1.50 -5.02
C LEU A 35 11.19 -2.84 -4.50
N SER A 36 12.36 -2.85 -3.86
CA SER A 36 12.93 -4.04 -3.24
C SER A 36 12.03 -4.59 -2.12
N ALA A 37 11.50 -3.71 -1.26
CA ALA A 37 10.57 -4.10 -0.20
C ALA A 37 9.28 -4.71 -0.78
N GLU A 38 8.75 -4.14 -1.86
CA GLU A 38 7.57 -4.67 -2.54
C GLU A 38 7.83 -6.03 -3.19
N ALA A 39 9.01 -6.22 -3.80
CA ALA A 39 9.42 -7.49 -4.39
C ALA A 39 9.51 -8.62 -3.34
N ILE A 40 10.06 -8.34 -2.16
CA ILE A 40 10.16 -9.31 -1.06
C ILE A 40 8.77 -9.75 -0.61
N VAL A 41 7.86 -8.80 -0.41
CA VAL A 41 6.48 -9.05 0.02
C VAL A 41 5.71 -9.86 -1.02
N ARG A 42 5.92 -9.57 -2.31
CA ARG A 42 5.35 -10.35 -3.41
C ARG A 42 5.81 -11.80 -3.39
N GLN A 43 7.10 -12.04 -3.10
CA GLN A 43 7.65 -13.38 -2.99
C GLN A 43 7.07 -14.13 -1.77
N LEU A 44 7.01 -13.49 -0.60
CA LEU A 44 6.38 -14.05 0.60
C LEU A 44 4.91 -14.42 0.37
N ARG A 45 4.19 -13.56 -0.34
CA ARG A 45 2.82 -13.85 -0.73
C ARG A 45 2.72 -15.13 -1.57
N SER A 46 3.58 -15.29 -2.57
CA SER A 46 3.56 -16.47 -3.46
C SER A 46 3.90 -17.78 -2.74
N SER A 47 4.76 -17.75 -1.70
CA SER A 47 5.12 -18.95 -0.94
C SER A 47 4.04 -19.41 0.04
N VAL A 48 3.18 -18.50 0.50
CA VAL A 48 2.07 -18.80 1.41
C VAL A 48 0.81 -19.28 0.67
N ILE A 49 0.55 -18.74 -0.52
CA ILE A 49 -0.68 -19.02 -1.32
C ILE A 49 -0.69 -20.40 -1.98
N THR A 50 0.47 -21.01 -2.24
CA THR A 50 0.55 -22.34 -2.87
C THR A 50 -0.11 -23.47 -2.06
N ARG A 51 -0.61 -23.18 -0.85
CA ARG A 51 -1.31 -24.14 0.01
C ARG A 51 -2.85 -24.11 -0.07
N THR A 52 -3.46 -23.17 -0.80
CA THR A 52 -4.94 -23.05 -0.87
C THR A 52 -5.47 -23.35 -2.28
N VAL A 53 -6.22 -24.44 -2.38
CA VAL A 53 -6.83 -25.01 -3.59
C VAL A 53 -8.01 -24.15 -4.08
N ASP A 54 -8.20 -24.13 -5.40
CA ASP A 54 -9.21 -23.43 -6.24
C ASP A 54 -9.14 -21.91 -6.30
N ALA A 55 -8.17 -21.43 -7.09
CA ALA A 55 -8.16 -20.06 -7.60
C ALA A 55 -9.50 -19.74 -8.30
N ARG A 56 -10.05 -18.55 -8.02
CA ARG A 56 -11.27 -17.97 -8.63
C ARG A 56 -12.63 -18.36 -8.04
N ARG A 57 -12.70 -18.98 -6.86
CA ARG A 57 -13.98 -19.08 -6.14
C ARG A 57 -14.38 -17.76 -5.48
N GLN A 58 -15.68 -17.53 -5.36
CA GLN A 58 -16.22 -16.37 -4.65
C GLN A 58 -15.85 -16.44 -3.16
N ALA A 59 -15.38 -15.32 -2.62
CA ALA A 59 -14.93 -15.24 -1.23
C ALA A 59 -16.12 -15.30 -0.24
N THR A 60 -15.96 -16.09 0.81
CA THR A 60 -16.83 -16.05 2.00
C THR A 60 -16.34 -14.98 2.99
N ALA A 61 -17.13 -14.64 4.01
CA ALA A 61 -16.71 -13.70 5.05
C ALA A 61 -15.44 -14.15 5.82
N GLY A 62 -15.26 -15.47 5.96
CA GLY A 62 -14.03 -16.05 6.51
C GLY A 62 -12.83 -15.79 5.60
N ASP A 63 -12.98 -16.05 4.30
CA ASP A 63 -11.93 -15.79 3.30
C ASP A 63 -11.52 -14.31 3.25
N VAL A 64 -12.47 -13.38 3.41
CA VAL A 64 -12.17 -11.94 3.50
C VAL A 64 -11.32 -11.65 4.73
N THR A 65 -11.71 -12.19 5.90
CA THR A 65 -10.98 -11.98 7.16
C THR A 65 -9.57 -12.55 7.08
N ASP A 66 -9.41 -13.76 6.53
CA ASP A 66 -8.12 -14.41 6.34
C ASP A 66 -7.23 -13.63 5.38
N SER A 67 -7.80 -13.14 4.26
CA SER A 67 -7.09 -12.27 3.33
C SER A 67 -6.65 -10.97 3.98
N MET A 68 -7.48 -10.37 4.85
CA MET A 68 -7.11 -9.14 5.56
C MET A 68 -5.94 -9.40 6.49
N ASN A 69 -6.00 -10.47 7.30
CA ASN A 69 -4.89 -10.85 8.18
C ASN A 69 -3.60 -11.10 7.40
N GLN A 70 -3.66 -11.86 6.30
CA GLN A 70 -2.50 -12.11 5.45
C GLN A 70 -1.93 -10.80 4.88
N GLN A 71 -2.79 -9.90 4.39
CA GLN A 71 -2.36 -8.63 3.84
C GLN A 71 -1.77 -7.68 4.89
N LEU A 72 -2.29 -7.69 6.11
CA LEU A 72 -1.74 -6.93 7.24
C LEU A 72 -0.35 -7.46 7.63
N THR A 73 -0.15 -8.78 7.67
CA THR A 73 1.18 -9.37 7.91
C THR A 73 2.17 -8.93 6.82
N LEU A 74 1.75 -8.99 5.56
CA LEU A 74 2.55 -8.52 4.43
C LEU A 74 2.84 -7.01 4.50
N MET A 75 1.94 -6.20 5.07
CA MET A 75 2.16 -4.77 5.32
C MET A 75 3.29 -4.53 6.34
N VAL A 76 3.28 -5.28 7.45
CA VAL A 76 4.32 -5.17 8.49
C VAL A 76 5.66 -5.59 7.93
N GLU A 77 5.70 -6.72 7.20
CA GLU A 77 6.92 -7.17 6.54
C GLU A 77 7.42 -6.14 5.52
N TRP A 78 6.54 -5.53 4.74
CA TRP A 78 6.92 -4.43 3.84
C TRP A 78 7.58 -3.27 4.59
N ALA A 79 6.96 -2.79 5.66
CA ALA A 79 7.46 -1.65 6.43
C ALA A 79 8.79 -1.95 7.14
N LYS A 80 8.99 -3.19 7.61
CA LYS A 80 10.25 -3.65 8.21
C LYS A 80 11.43 -3.59 7.25
N HIS A 81 11.23 -3.54 5.93
CA HIS A 81 12.32 -3.39 4.97
C HIS A 81 12.71 -1.92 4.70
N LEU A 82 11.99 -0.95 5.26
CA LEU A 82 12.26 0.48 5.11
C LEU A 82 13.11 0.99 6.28
N ARG A 83 14.31 1.51 5.99
CA ARG A 83 15.25 1.97 7.03
C ARG A 83 14.67 3.11 7.87
N GLU A 84 13.94 3.99 7.22
CA GLU A 84 13.32 5.19 7.78
C GLU A 84 12.23 4.81 8.78
N PHE A 85 11.49 3.74 8.49
CA PHE A 85 10.51 3.16 9.40
C PHE A 85 11.18 2.52 10.62
N GLN A 86 12.23 1.71 10.41
CA GLN A 86 12.97 1.05 11.48
C GLN A 86 13.60 2.02 12.50
N ARG A 87 13.95 3.24 12.07
CA ARG A 87 14.54 4.27 12.92
C ARG A 87 13.54 4.94 13.88
N LEU A 88 12.25 4.73 13.67
CA LEU A 88 11.21 5.31 14.52
C LEU A 88 11.09 4.53 15.85
N PRO A 89 10.69 5.17 16.95
CA PRO A 89 10.32 4.47 18.17
C PRO A 89 9.20 3.45 17.91
N LEU A 90 9.20 2.33 18.63
CA LEU A 90 8.19 1.27 18.47
C LEU A 90 6.75 1.82 18.57
N THR A 91 6.51 2.76 19.48
CA THR A 91 5.20 3.42 19.62
C THR A 91 4.77 4.15 18.36
N ALA A 92 5.70 4.83 17.68
CA ALA A 92 5.46 5.51 16.40
C ALA A 92 5.28 4.51 15.24
N GLN A 93 6.04 3.41 15.24
CA GLN A 93 5.89 2.35 14.23
C GLN A 93 4.48 1.73 14.27
N VAL A 94 4.02 1.34 15.47
CA VAL A 94 2.67 0.78 15.68
C VAL A 94 1.59 1.79 15.29
N ALA A 95 1.77 3.05 15.69
CA ALA A 95 0.88 4.15 15.34
C ALA A 95 0.71 4.32 13.82
N LEU A 96 1.82 4.39 13.08
CA LEU A 96 1.80 4.52 11.62
C LEU A 96 1.14 3.32 10.94
N LEU A 97 1.49 2.10 11.34
CA LEU A 97 0.91 0.88 10.76
C LEU A 97 -0.58 0.77 11.05
N ARG A 98 -1.01 1.08 12.29
CA ARG A 98 -2.43 1.11 12.66
C ARG A 98 -3.19 2.07 11.76
N HIS A 99 -2.68 3.28 11.59
CA HIS A 99 -3.33 4.30 10.79
C HIS A 99 -3.41 3.87 9.31
N PHE A 100 -2.29 3.40 8.77
CA PHE A 100 -2.16 3.02 7.37
C PHE A 100 -2.95 1.76 6.99
N SER A 101 -3.23 0.88 7.95
CA SER A 101 -3.80 -0.46 7.73
C SER A 101 -5.04 -0.51 6.83
N ALA A 102 -6.08 0.28 7.13
CA ALA A 102 -7.34 0.25 6.38
C ALA A 102 -7.14 0.73 4.93
N GLN A 103 -6.39 1.82 4.75
CA GLN A 103 -6.08 2.36 3.44
C GLN A 103 -5.19 1.42 2.64
N HIS A 104 -4.20 0.78 3.28
CA HIS A 104 -3.33 -0.21 2.66
C HIS A 104 -4.11 -1.42 2.14
N LEU A 105 -5.01 -1.99 2.94
CA LEU A 105 -5.86 -3.12 2.53
C LEU A 105 -6.62 -2.80 1.23
N VAL A 106 -7.26 -1.64 1.21
CA VAL A 106 -8.07 -1.16 0.08
C VAL A 106 -7.19 -0.86 -1.14
N MET A 107 -6.07 -0.17 -0.94
CA MET A 107 -5.13 0.21 -2.01
C MET A 107 -4.47 -1.02 -2.64
N CYS A 108 -4.06 -2.01 -1.83
CA CYS A 108 -3.51 -3.28 -2.31
C CYS A 108 -4.54 -4.09 -3.09
N ALA A 109 -5.78 -4.19 -2.61
CA ALA A 109 -6.85 -4.88 -3.33
C ALA A 109 -7.16 -4.22 -4.68
N ALA A 110 -7.20 -2.88 -4.72
CA ALA A 110 -7.42 -2.11 -5.95
C ALA A 110 -6.29 -2.33 -6.97
N PHE A 111 -5.03 -2.14 -6.56
CA PHE A 111 -3.89 -2.25 -7.46
C PHE A 111 -3.69 -3.69 -7.94
N ARG A 112 -3.85 -4.70 -7.07
CA ARG A 112 -3.83 -6.12 -7.46
C ARG A 112 -4.86 -6.44 -8.54
N SER A 113 -5.98 -5.73 -8.53
CA SER A 113 -7.11 -5.93 -9.44
C SER A 113 -7.14 -4.95 -10.62
N ILE A 114 -6.09 -4.16 -10.82
CA ILE A 114 -6.06 -3.06 -11.82
C ILE A 114 -6.40 -3.53 -13.24
N HIS A 115 -6.01 -4.75 -13.60
CA HIS A 115 -6.24 -5.36 -14.91
C HIS A 115 -7.59 -6.05 -15.06
N LEU A 116 -8.43 -6.07 -14.01
CA LEU A 116 -9.67 -6.85 -13.96
C LEU A 116 -10.90 -5.95 -13.96
N ASN A 117 -11.93 -6.38 -14.68
CA ASN A 117 -13.20 -5.66 -14.72
C ASN A 117 -14.15 -6.25 -13.69
N ASP A 118 -14.82 -5.38 -12.94
CA ASP A 118 -15.95 -5.71 -12.06
C ASP A 118 -15.67 -6.78 -11.00
N VAL A 119 -14.40 -7.02 -10.67
CA VAL A 119 -13.98 -8.02 -9.69
C VAL A 119 -12.74 -7.51 -8.94
N ILE A 120 -12.71 -7.77 -7.64
CA ILE A 120 -11.54 -7.56 -6.78
C ILE A 120 -10.95 -8.92 -6.40
N TYR A 121 -9.65 -9.11 -6.63
CA TYR A 121 -8.92 -10.25 -6.06
C TYR A 121 -8.40 -9.92 -4.67
N LEU A 122 -8.66 -10.85 -3.77
CA LEU A 122 -8.12 -10.87 -2.44
C LEU A 122 -6.71 -11.47 -2.44
N THR A 123 -6.01 -11.29 -1.32
CA THR A 123 -4.63 -11.76 -1.16
C THR A 123 -4.54 -13.28 -1.20
N ASN A 124 -5.61 -13.99 -0.86
CA ASN A 124 -5.73 -15.45 -0.88
C ASN A 124 -6.31 -16.01 -2.20
N GLU A 125 -6.27 -15.25 -3.31
CA GLU A 125 -6.74 -15.66 -4.65
C GLU A 125 -8.26 -15.94 -4.78
N THR A 126 -9.04 -15.63 -3.73
CA THR A 126 -10.51 -15.59 -3.82
C THR A 126 -10.97 -14.26 -4.41
N CYS A 127 -12.18 -14.25 -5.01
CA CYS A 127 -12.70 -13.07 -5.69
C CYS A 127 -13.93 -12.47 -5.01
N LEU A 128 -14.01 -11.14 -5.02
CA LEU A 128 -15.17 -10.36 -4.63
C LEU A 128 -15.73 -9.68 -5.89
N PRO A 129 -16.89 -10.14 -6.41
CA PRO A 129 -17.54 -9.48 -7.53
C PRO A 129 -18.05 -8.09 -7.12
N ARG A 130 -18.03 -7.15 -8.06
CA ARG A 130 -18.54 -5.77 -7.90
C ARG A 130 -19.99 -5.77 -7.42
N GLU A 131 -20.81 -6.63 -8.02
CA GLU A 131 -22.20 -6.82 -7.63
C GLU A 131 -22.34 -8.18 -6.93
N PRO A 132 -22.79 -8.20 -5.66
CA PRO A 132 -23.10 -9.46 -5.00
C PRO A 132 -24.28 -10.15 -5.70
N PRO A 133 -24.32 -11.51 -5.67
CA PRO A 133 -25.58 -12.22 -5.86
C PRO A 133 -26.65 -11.67 -4.92
N LEU A 134 -27.88 -11.51 -5.39
CA LEU A 134 -29.00 -11.00 -4.59
C LEU A 134 -29.06 -11.72 -3.22
N GLY A 135 -28.96 -10.95 -2.12
CA GLY A 135 -29.18 -11.46 -0.76
C GLY A 135 -27.94 -11.57 0.14
N VAL A 136 -26.72 -11.22 -0.31
CA VAL A 136 -25.51 -11.25 0.55
C VAL A 136 -25.17 -9.85 1.10
N PRO A 137 -25.04 -9.66 2.43
CA PRO A 137 -24.92 -8.32 3.03
C PRO A 137 -23.50 -7.70 2.97
N ASP A 138 -23.51 -6.35 2.97
CA ASP A 138 -22.48 -5.31 3.18
C ASP A 138 -21.02 -5.45 2.69
N VAL A 139 -20.34 -6.59 2.82
CA VAL A 139 -18.91 -6.70 2.43
C VAL A 139 -18.70 -6.47 0.92
N ASN A 140 -19.68 -6.83 0.09
CA ASN A 140 -19.64 -6.60 -1.35
C ASN A 140 -19.92 -5.14 -1.75
N ARG A 141 -20.50 -4.30 -0.86
CA ARG A 141 -20.69 -2.86 -1.17
C ARG A 141 -19.37 -2.10 -1.22
N VAL A 142 -18.37 -2.56 -0.47
CA VAL A 142 -17.03 -1.98 -0.53
C VAL A 142 -16.34 -2.32 -1.85
N ALA A 143 -16.54 -3.55 -2.38
CA ALA A 143 -15.94 -3.96 -3.65
C ALA A 143 -16.35 -3.04 -4.81
N ALA A 144 -17.63 -2.68 -4.93
CA ALA A 144 -18.08 -1.72 -5.93
C ALA A 144 -17.38 -0.36 -5.82
N ARG A 145 -17.24 0.16 -4.59
CA ARG A 145 -16.52 1.43 -4.36
C ARG A 145 -15.04 1.34 -4.71
N ILE A 146 -14.39 0.21 -4.43
CA ILE A 146 -13.00 -0.03 -4.81
C ILE A 146 -12.87 -0.04 -6.32
N VAL A 147 -13.74 -0.76 -7.04
CA VAL A 147 -13.73 -0.82 -8.50
C VAL A 147 -13.94 0.57 -9.11
N ASP A 148 -14.97 1.29 -8.65
CA ASP A 148 -15.41 2.55 -9.27
C ASP A 148 -14.46 3.71 -8.94
N HIS A 149 -13.93 3.77 -7.71
CA HIS A 149 -13.15 4.92 -7.22
C HIS A 149 -11.64 4.68 -7.11
N LEU A 150 -11.16 3.45 -7.24
CA LEU A 150 -9.72 3.16 -7.17
C LEU A 150 -9.24 2.38 -8.39
N THR A 151 -9.74 1.17 -8.62
CA THR A 151 -9.29 0.31 -9.72
C THR A 151 -9.47 0.99 -11.08
N THR A 152 -10.66 1.57 -11.32
CA THR A 152 -10.96 2.26 -12.58
C THR A 152 -10.09 3.51 -12.79
N PRO A 153 -9.97 4.44 -11.80
CA PRO A 153 -9.02 5.55 -11.90
C PRO A 153 -7.56 5.11 -12.10
N MET A 154 -7.06 4.15 -11.32
CA MET A 154 -5.70 3.64 -11.46
C MET A 154 -5.44 3.10 -12.86
N ARG A 155 -6.39 2.36 -13.44
CA ARG A 155 -6.30 1.88 -14.83
C ARG A 155 -6.31 3.02 -15.85
N LYS A 156 -7.20 4.00 -15.69
CA LYS A 156 -7.27 5.17 -16.59
C LYS A 156 -5.98 5.99 -16.56
N LEU A 157 -5.34 6.08 -15.39
CA LEU A 157 -4.05 6.73 -15.20
C LEU A 157 -2.87 5.86 -15.64
N GLN A 158 -3.10 4.61 -16.05
CA GLN A 158 -2.05 3.63 -16.36
C GLN A 158 -1.03 3.48 -15.22
N MET A 159 -1.54 3.48 -13.98
CA MET A 159 -0.71 3.45 -12.79
C MET A 159 0.24 2.26 -12.81
N ASN A 160 1.54 2.53 -12.75
CA ASN A 160 2.57 1.51 -12.74
C ASN A 160 3.02 1.16 -11.30
N GLU A 161 3.91 0.17 -11.17
CA GLU A 161 4.40 -0.27 -9.87
C GLU A 161 5.16 0.83 -9.12
N ILE A 162 5.97 1.64 -9.82
CA ILE A 162 6.74 2.74 -9.25
C ILE A 162 5.81 3.76 -8.59
N GLU A 163 4.79 4.20 -9.32
CA GLU A 163 3.79 5.16 -8.81
C GLU A 163 3.00 4.56 -7.64
N TYR A 164 2.69 3.27 -7.71
CA TYR A 164 1.98 2.56 -6.66
C TYR A 164 2.80 2.49 -5.37
N VAL A 165 4.07 2.07 -5.43
CA VAL A 165 4.92 1.99 -4.23
C VAL A 165 5.23 3.38 -3.66
N ALA A 166 5.35 4.39 -4.53
CA ALA A 166 5.52 5.77 -4.10
C ALA A 166 4.26 6.28 -3.35
N LEU A 167 3.07 6.06 -3.91
CA LEU A 167 1.80 6.41 -3.26
C LEU A 167 1.64 5.67 -1.92
N LYS A 168 2.04 4.40 -1.88
CA LYS A 168 2.03 3.56 -0.67
C LYS A 168 2.95 4.13 0.41
N ALA A 169 4.14 4.60 0.05
CA ALA A 169 5.06 5.26 0.98
C ALA A 169 4.53 6.60 1.49
N ILE A 170 3.97 7.43 0.60
CA ILE A 170 3.35 8.71 0.97
C ILE A 170 2.22 8.49 1.98
N ALA A 171 1.37 7.49 1.73
CA ALA A 171 0.25 7.16 2.62
C ALA A 171 0.72 6.59 3.98
N LEU A 172 1.81 5.82 4.02
CA LEU A 172 2.38 5.34 5.29
C LEU A 172 2.94 6.51 6.12
N PHE A 173 3.63 7.45 5.49
CA PHE A 173 4.35 8.54 6.17
C PHE A 173 3.55 9.88 6.20
N ASP A 174 2.22 9.86 6.04
CA ASP A 174 1.42 11.09 6.08
C ASP A 174 1.46 11.74 7.48
N PRO A 175 2.04 12.96 7.61
CA PRO A 175 2.18 13.62 8.90
C PRO A 175 0.86 14.15 9.48
N ARG A 176 -0.19 14.33 8.65
CA ARG A 176 -1.49 14.85 9.12
C ARG A 176 -2.17 13.88 10.07
N GLU A 177 -1.99 12.60 9.79
CA GLU A 177 -2.58 11.50 10.55
C GLU A 177 -1.80 11.24 11.86
N PHE A 178 -0.52 11.59 11.91
CA PHE A 178 0.29 11.61 13.14
C PHE A 178 -0.17 12.67 14.15
N THR A 179 -0.84 13.74 13.68
CA THR A 179 -1.30 14.83 14.55
C THR A 179 -2.68 14.56 15.17
N ILE A 180 -3.46 13.63 14.61
CA ILE A 180 -4.82 13.26 15.08
C ILE A 180 -4.77 12.30 16.29
N PHE A 181 -3.57 11.85 16.69
CA PHE A 181 -3.33 11.03 17.88
C PHE A 181 -3.80 11.63 19.22
N GLN A 182 -4.27 12.88 19.24
CA GLN A 182 -4.88 13.48 20.42
C GLN A 182 -6.42 13.43 20.46
N LEU A 183 -7.15 13.19 19.35
CA LEU A 183 -8.58 13.55 19.36
C LEU A 183 -9.62 12.55 18.86
N SER A 184 -9.37 11.59 17.95
CA SER A 184 -10.43 10.60 17.64
C SER A 184 -10.03 9.50 16.67
N THR A 185 -10.01 8.24 17.12
CA THR A 185 -10.07 7.09 16.19
C THR A 185 -10.93 5.96 16.78
N THR A 186 -12.25 6.02 16.57
CA THR A 186 -13.20 4.94 16.95
C THR A 186 -14.11 4.45 15.82
N PRO A 187 -14.47 5.20 14.76
CA PRO A 187 -15.42 4.69 13.75
C PRO A 187 -14.80 3.74 12.71
N LEU A 188 -13.64 4.09 12.13
CA LEU A 188 -13.09 3.35 10.98
C LEU A 188 -12.48 1.99 11.38
N ALA A 189 -11.81 1.92 12.53
CA ALA A 189 -11.24 0.69 13.07
C ALA A 189 -12.31 -0.36 13.42
N LYS A 190 -13.51 0.07 13.81
CA LYS A 190 -14.66 -0.82 14.06
C LYS A 190 -15.26 -1.38 12.77
N LEU A 191 -15.27 -0.60 11.68
CA LEU A 191 -15.83 -1.01 10.39
C LEU A 191 -15.02 -2.13 9.71
N PHE A 192 -13.70 -2.17 9.91
CA PHE A 192 -12.79 -3.17 9.34
C PHE A 192 -12.34 -4.25 10.34
N GLY A 193 -12.97 -4.36 11.52
CA GLY A 193 -12.60 -5.38 12.51
C GLY A 193 -11.17 -5.24 13.07
N LEU A 194 -10.58 -4.04 13.01
CA LEU A 194 -9.19 -3.75 13.39
C LEU A 194 -9.01 -3.56 14.91
N ALA A 195 -9.96 -4.02 15.73
CA ALA A 195 -9.92 -3.86 17.19
C ALA A 195 -8.66 -4.51 17.82
N SER A 196 -8.13 -5.54 17.18
CA SER A 196 -6.91 -6.26 17.61
C SER A 196 -5.65 -5.84 16.85
N ILE A 197 -5.72 -4.84 15.98
CA ILE A 197 -4.60 -4.53 15.09
C ILE A 197 -3.36 -4.05 15.87
N ASP A 198 -3.54 -3.32 16.98
CA ASP A 198 -2.40 -2.90 17.80
C ASP A 198 -1.61 -4.09 18.34
N ARG A 199 -2.32 -5.12 18.80
CA ARG A 199 -1.72 -6.34 19.33
C ARG A 199 -1.02 -7.12 18.22
N LEU A 200 -1.67 -7.25 17.06
CA LEU A 200 -1.09 -7.89 15.89
C LEU A 200 0.17 -7.16 15.41
N MET A 201 0.15 -5.82 15.36
CA MET A 201 1.30 -5.02 14.95
C MET A 201 2.45 -5.16 15.94
N GLN A 202 2.18 -5.14 17.25
CA GLN A 202 3.22 -5.37 18.26
C GLN A 202 3.83 -6.77 18.14
N GLU A 203 3.01 -7.81 17.99
CA GLU A 203 3.47 -9.20 17.87
C GLU A 203 4.32 -9.43 16.62
N LEU A 204 3.95 -8.83 15.48
CA LEU A 204 4.69 -8.97 14.22
C LEU A 204 5.97 -8.11 14.15
N LEU A 205 6.03 -7.02 14.91
CA LEU A 205 7.20 -6.14 14.99
C LEU A 205 8.27 -6.65 15.96
N LEU A 206 7.87 -7.40 16.99
CA LEU A 206 8.80 -8.01 17.93
C LEU A 206 9.54 -9.19 17.26
N PRO A 207 10.85 -9.37 17.53
CA PRO A 207 11.57 -10.55 17.06
C PRO A 207 10.92 -11.82 17.66
N PRO A 208 10.91 -12.96 16.93
CA PRO A 208 10.37 -14.19 17.48
C PRO A 208 11.14 -14.54 18.75
N ASP A 209 10.43 -14.82 19.84
CA ASP A 209 11.04 -15.18 21.12
C ASP A 209 12.05 -16.31 20.90
N SER A 210 13.32 -16.03 21.18
CA SER A 210 14.44 -16.98 21.07
C SER A 210 14.38 -18.09 22.13
N SER A 211 13.23 -18.33 22.76
CA SER A 211 13.04 -19.26 23.88
C SER A 211 12.61 -20.68 23.46
N THR A 212 12.36 -20.97 22.18
CA THR A 212 11.89 -22.31 21.76
C THR A 212 12.95 -23.16 21.02
N ILE A 213 14.18 -22.70 20.82
CA ILE A 213 15.23 -23.49 20.13
C ILE A 213 16.14 -24.28 21.10
N ALA A 214 16.03 -24.05 22.42
CA ALA A 214 16.93 -24.66 23.40
C ALA A 214 16.51 -26.05 23.94
N ASP A 215 15.47 -26.71 23.40
CA ASP A 215 14.96 -27.96 24.01
C ASP A 215 14.71 -29.11 23.02
N LYS A 216 15.58 -29.23 22.00
CA LYS A 216 15.72 -30.46 21.20
C LYS A 216 17.18 -30.78 20.93
N THR A 217 17.97 -30.95 21.99
CA THR A 217 19.19 -31.76 21.92
C THR A 217 19.49 -32.35 23.29
N GLN A 218 18.72 -33.36 23.70
CA GLN A 218 19.25 -34.51 24.44
C GLN A 218 18.34 -35.72 24.29
#